data_AF-A0A973I0L1-F1
#
_entry.id   AF-A0A973I0L1-F1
#
_cell.length_a   1.000
_cell.length_b   1.000
_cell.length_c   1.000
_cell.angle_alpha   90.00
_cell.angle_beta   90.00
_cell.angle_gamma   90.00
#
_symmetry.space_group_name_H-M   'P 1'
#
loop_
_entity.id
_entity.type
_entity.pdbx_description
1 polymer ?
#
loop_
_entity_poly.entity_id
_entity_poly.type
_entity_poly.pdbx_seq_one_letter_code
_entity_poly.pdbx_strand_id
1 'polypeptide(L)'
;MSAVSETLRGLKKAELQTIHQFWLPGESVQYRADELRKRVTAALVRGAGVEERVARLSNSQRRLITAVLAKPKPRAALPELQETLAQSGASRVEVESTLRQLVERGFISRQKKRDGRRSEILEIPQELADHLARVMVVDGDSVSAADVISQKRLPFEIDFEEKTLDARIEQLDSAVLQKLCFWALQKRGILDLSADDYVEFMADAGAGEDNFDCWRRALEDAGIGTIGSISLHDFGITIPDPSLIIFQEWIQLRSRLRIQGATTPDKLLEAGVDLFIDLETLALHAEHHPVRLTRSGNFPKRLAEQLRQAMALERLADHLDGDTVTRVLRVALRLGIIENFAGELQANRERLKAWRSLDFSRKVEVLLQKFLDESAGNRWS
;
A
#
# COMPACT_ATOMS: atom_id res chain seq x y z
N MET A 1 23.26 -27.40 -14.89
CA MET A 1 21.88 -27.90 -14.66
C MET A 1 21.15 -26.83 -13.88
N SER A 2 19.89 -26.53 -14.22
CA SER A 2 19.10 -25.50 -13.53
C SER A 2 18.79 -25.91 -12.08
N ALA A 3 18.81 -24.97 -11.13
CA ALA A 3 18.49 -25.26 -9.73
C ALA A 3 17.03 -25.72 -9.57
N VAL A 4 16.12 -25.16 -10.38
CA VAL A 4 14.74 -25.66 -10.53
C VAL A 4 14.71 -27.15 -10.90
N SER A 5 15.54 -27.57 -11.86
CA SER A 5 15.57 -28.97 -12.33
C SER A 5 16.03 -29.95 -11.25
N GLU A 6 16.96 -29.53 -10.39
CA GLU A 6 17.43 -30.34 -9.25
C GLU A 6 16.33 -30.50 -8.19
N THR A 7 15.65 -29.41 -7.87
CA THR A 7 14.52 -29.41 -6.92
C THR A 7 13.37 -30.31 -7.39
N LEU A 8 13.02 -30.28 -8.68
CA LEU A 8 11.92 -31.06 -9.25
C LEU A 8 12.28 -32.54 -9.49
N ARG A 9 13.56 -32.93 -9.42
CA ARG A 9 14.01 -34.31 -9.71
C ARG A 9 13.49 -35.32 -8.69
N GLY A 10 13.33 -34.90 -7.44
CA GLY A 10 12.87 -35.75 -6.34
C GLY A 10 11.34 -35.88 -6.21
N LEU A 11 10.57 -35.11 -6.98
CA LEU A 11 9.11 -35.06 -6.86
C LEU A 11 8.42 -36.21 -7.60
N LYS A 12 7.33 -36.71 -7.00
CA LYS A 12 6.43 -37.70 -7.58
C LYS A 12 5.58 -37.08 -8.69
N LYS A 13 5.05 -37.93 -9.58
CA LYS A 13 4.17 -37.50 -10.68
C LYS A 13 2.99 -36.65 -10.18
N ALA A 14 2.33 -37.04 -9.09
CA ALA A 14 1.19 -36.32 -8.55
C ALA A 14 1.55 -34.88 -8.11
N GLU A 15 2.71 -34.70 -7.46
CA GLU A 15 3.19 -33.38 -7.03
C GLU A 15 3.51 -32.50 -8.25
N LEU A 16 4.15 -33.08 -9.28
CA LEU A 16 4.41 -32.38 -10.54
C LEU A 16 3.11 -31.97 -11.25
N GLN A 17 2.05 -32.78 -11.15
CA GLN A 17 0.74 -32.45 -11.72
C GLN A 17 0.07 -31.27 -11.01
N THR A 18 0.15 -31.22 -9.68
CA THR A 18 -0.36 -30.09 -8.88
C THR A 18 0.36 -28.80 -9.22
N ILE A 19 1.69 -28.83 -9.31
CA ILE A 19 2.49 -27.65 -9.70
C ILE A 19 2.15 -27.25 -11.15
N HIS A 20 2.06 -28.21 -12.07
CA HIS A 20 1.70 -27.94 -13.46
C HIS A 20 0.33 -27.26 -13.60
N GLN A 21 -0.70 -27.75 -12.90
CA GLN A 21 -2.03 -27.13 -12.91
C GLN A 21 -2.02 -25.69 -12.41
N PHE A 22 -1.20 -25.39 -11.42
CA PHE A 22 -1.09 -24.05 -10.85
C PHE A 22 -0.36 -23.07 -11.79
N TRP A 23 0.72 -23.51 -12.42
CA TRP A 23 1.56 -22.64 -13.25
C TRP A 23 1.05 -22.53 -14.70
N LEU A 24 0.48 -23.61 -15.25
CA LEU A 24 0.02 -23.71 -16.63
C LEU A 24 -1.48 -24.07 -16.67
N PRO A 25 -2.37 -23.18 -16.17
CA PRO A 25 -3.80 -23.41 -16.24
C PRO A 25 -4.26 -23.47 -17.70
N GLY A 26 -4.93 -24.55 -18.09
CA GLY A 26 -5.40 -24.77 -19.46
C GLY A 26 -4.60 -25.78 -20.28
N GLU A 27 -3.40 -26.17 -19.83
CA GLU A 27 -2.67 -27.29 -20.42
C GLU A 27 -3.15 -28.64 -19.84
N SER A 28 -3.13 -29.70 -20.67
CA SER A 28 -3.47 -31.05 -20.21
C SER A 28 -2.53 -31.52 -19.10
N VAL A 29 -3.04 -32.30 -18.15
CA VAL A 29 -2.25 -32.79 -17.01
C VAL A 29 -1.84 -34.26 -17.22
N GLN A 30 -2.27 -34.87 -18.34
CA GLN A 30 -2.05 -36.28 -18.67
C GLN A 30 -0.69 -36.56 -19.33
N TYR A 31 0.36 -35.85 -18.93
CA TYR A 31 1.71 -36.08 -19.44
C TYR A 31 2.46 -37.15 -18.62
N ARG A 32 3.53 -37.71 -19.21
CA ARG A 32 4.50 -38.55 -18.49
C ARG A 32 5.30 -37.70 -17.49
N ALA A 33 5.83 -38.32 -16.44
CA ALA A 33 6.52 -37.60 -15.36
C ALA A 33 7.70 -36.75 -15.86
N ASP A 34 8.49 -37.27 -16.80
CA ASP A 34 9.61 -36.53 -17.39
C ASP A 34 9.17 -35.31 -18.20
N GLU A 35 8.00 -35.39 -18.82
CA GLU A 35 7.45 -34.31 -19.64
C GLU A 35 6.80 -33.22 -18.78
N LEU A 36 6.08 -33.61 -17.72
CA LEU A 36 5.62 -32.67 -16.68
C LEU A 36 6.80 -31.92 -16.07
N ARG A 37 7.88 -32.63 -15.73
CA ARG A 37 9.09 -32.02 -15.17
C ARG A 37 9.70 -31.01 -16.12
N LYS A 38 9.83 -31.33 -17.42
CA LYS A 38 10.33 -30.39 -18.43
C LYS A 38 9.47 -29.13 -18.53
N ARG A 39 8.14 -29.28 -18.60
CA ARG A 39 7.19 -28.15 -18.71
C ARG A 39 7.22 -27.25 -17.48
N VAL A 40 7.12 -27.84 -16.28
CA VAL A 40 7.20 -27.09 -15.01
C VAL A 40 8.55 -26.40 -14.87
N THR A 41 9.65 -27.08 -15.22
CA THR A 41 10.99 -26.45 -15.21
C THR A 41 11.01 -25.23 -16.13
N ALA A 42 10.49 -25.35 -17.36
CA ALA A 42 10.46 -24.24 -18.30
C ALA A 42 9.61 -23.06 -17.79
N ALA A 43 8.46 -23.33 -17.18
CA ALA A 43 7.59 -22.29 -16.61
C ALA A 43 8.28 -21.53 -15.47
N LEU A 44 8.86 -22.24 -14.50
CA LEU A 44 9.53 -21.65 -13.34
C LEU A 44 10.82 -20.90 -13.72
N VAL A 45 11.60 -21.42 -14.68
CA VAL A 45 12.83 -20.77 -15.16
C VAL A 45 12.53 -19.52 -15.98
N ARG A 46 11.48 -19.53 -16.82
CA ARG A 46 11.09 -18.35 -17.62
C ARG A 46 10.35 -17.29 -16.81
N GLY A 47 9.79 -17.66 -15.65
CA GLY A 47 8.98 -16.75 -14.84
C GLY A 47 7.64 -16.37 -15.47
N ALA A 48 7.19 -17.13 -16.47
CA ALA A 48 5.96 -16.80 -17.21
C ALA A 48 4.75 -16.82 -16.27
N GLY A 49 4.11 -15.66 -16.12
CA GLY A 49 2.92 -15.49 -15.30
C GLY A 49 3.17 -15.39 -13.79
N VAL A 50 4.42 -15.27 -13.33
CA VAL A 50 4.77 -15.14 -11.90
C VAL A 50 3.97 -14.02 -11.23
N GLU A 51 3.80 -12.87 -11.89
CA GLU A 51 3.01 -11.73 -11.40
C GLU A 51 1.56 -12.11 -11.04
N GLU A 52 0.86 -12.76 -11.95
CA GLU A 52 -0.52 -13.24 -11.72
C GLU A 52 -0.59 -14.26 -10.57
N ARG A 53 0.44 -15.11 -10.42
CA ARG A 53 0.48 -16.14 -9.35
C ARG A 53 0.79 -15.50 -8.00
N VAL A 54 1.68 -14.51 -7.96
CA VAL A 54 1.98 -13.70 -6.77
C VAL A 54 0.76 -12.88 -6.35
N ALA A 55 0.01 -12.31 -7.31
CA ALA A 55 -1.22 -11.59 -7.05
C ALA A 55 -2.24 -12.44 -6.27
N ARG A 56 -2.32 -13.75 -6.58
CA ARG A 56 -3.22 -14.73 -5.93
C ARG A 56 -2.73 -15.25 -4.58
N LEU A 57 -1.53 -14.88 -4.13
CA LEU A 57 -1.01 -15.30 -2.83
C LEU A 57 -1.65 -14.51 -1.70
N SER A 58 -1.98 -15.20 -0.60
CA SER A 58 -2.42 -14.54 0.63
C SER A 58 -1.27 -13.76 1.27
N ASN A 59 -1.59 -12.80 2.14
CA ASN A 59 -0.58 -12.01 2.85
C ASN A 59 0.42 -12.88 3.63
N SER A 60 -0.05 -13.96 4.27
CA SER A 60 0.81 -14.92 4.99
C SER A 60 1.75 -15.66 4.04
N GLN A 61 1.29 -16.03 2.84
CA GLN A 61 2.12 -16.67 1.82
C GLN A 61 3.19 -15.73 1.28
N ARG A 62 2.82 -14.48 1.00
CA ARG A 62 3.75 -13.45 0.53
C ARG A 62 4.85 -13.19 1.56
N ARG A 63 4.47 -12.97 2.83
CA ARG A 63 5.42 -12.76 3.93
C ARG A 63 6.42 -13.92 4.09
N LEU A 64 5.96 -15.16 3.97
CA LEU A 64 6.84 -16.32 4.09
C LEU A 64 7.84 -16.39 2.94
N ILE A 65 7.40 -16.14 1.70
CA ILE A 65 8.30 -16.06 0.53
C ILE A 65 9.31 -14.93 0.70
N THR A 66 8.86 -13.74 1.13
CA THR A 66 9.74 -12.60 1.42
C THR A 66 10.79 -12.94 2.47
N ALA A 67 10.40 -13.59 3.57
CA ALA A 67 11.34 -13.97 4.62
C ALA A 67 12.41 -14.99 4.16
N VAL A 68 12.11 -15.83 3.16
CA VAL A 68 13.08 -16.77 2.56
C VAL A 68 13.98 -16.06 1.54
N LEU A 69 13.41 -15.18 0.72
CA LEU A 69 14.13 -14.39 -0.29
C LEU A 69 15.12 -13.40 0.33
N ALA A 70 14.82 -12.88 1.52
CA ALA A 70 15.69 -12.02 2.34
C ALA A 70 16.99 -12.70 2.80
N LYS A 71 17.10 -14.02 2.70
CA LYS A 71 18.28 -14.78 3.14
C LYS A 71 19.26 -15.01 1.99
N PRO A 72 20.58 -15.00 2.25
CA PRO A 72 21.58 -15.28 1.22
C PRO A 72 21.37 -16.68 0.64
N LYS A 73 21.36 -16.77 -0.71
CA LYS A 73 21.04 -18.00 -1.46
C LYS A 73 19.66 -18.56 -1.08
N PRO A 74 18.58 -17.82 -1.37
CA PRO A 74 17.24 -17.84 -0.74
C PRO A 74 16.87 -19.13 0.01
N ARG A 75 17.48 -19.27 1.20
CA ARG A 75 17.42 -20.46 2.05
C ARG A 75 17.26 -20.04 3.50
N ALA A 76 16.31 -20.64 4.20
CA ALA A 76 16.02 -20.34 5.60
C ALA A 76 15.72 -21.61 6.41
N ALA A 77 16.10 -21.63 7.69
CA ALA A 77 15.72 -22.70 8.58
C ALA A 77 14.26 -22.52 9.05
N LEU A 78 13.48 -23.60 9.06
CA LEU A 78 12.07 -23.55 9.46
C LEU A 78 11.84 -22.94 10.87
N PRO A 79 12.65 -23.27 11.90
CA PRO A 79 12.48 -22.67 13.23
C PRO A 79 12.64 -21.14 13.23
N GLU A 80 13.61 -20.61 12.45
CA GLU A 80 13.87 -19.17 12.36
C GLU A 80 12.71 -18.41 11.70
N LEU A 81 12.10 -19.00 10.66
CA LEU A 81 10.91 -18.43 10.02
C LEU A 81 9.69 -18.49 10.94
N GLN A 82 9.53 -19.58 11.71
CA GLN A 82 8.44 -19.71 12.67
C GLN A 82 8.53 -18.65 13.76
N GLU A 83 9.72 -18.35 14.27
CA GLU A 83 9.93 -17.27 15.23
C GLU A 83 9.61 -15.88 14.64
N THR A 84 10.09 -15.61 13.41
CA THR A 84 9.84 -14.34 12.70
C THR A 84 8.34 -14.09 12.44
N LEU A 85 7.62 -15.14 12.05
CA LEU A 85 6.18 -15.06 11.77
C LEU A 85 5.32 -15.05 13.05
N ALA A 86 5.77 -15.74 14.12
CA ALA A 86 5.10 -15.71 15.42
C ALA A 86 5.16 -14.30 16.07
N GLN A 87 6.27 -13.57 15.89
CA GLN A 87 6.38 -12.17 16.30
C GLN A 87 5.36 -11.26 15.57
N SER A 88 4.87 -11.69 14.41
CA SER A 88 3.85 -10.99 13.61
C SER A 88 2.42 -11.49 13.89
N GLY A 89 2.21 -12.29 14.95
CA GLY A 89 0.90 -12.77 15.40
C GLY A 89 0.37 -14.03 14.69
N ALA A 90 1.16 -14.69 13.83
CA ALA A 90 0.72 -15.91 13.16
C ALA A 90 0.83 -17.14 14.08
N SER A 91 -0.21 -17.98 14.09
CA SER A 91 -0.18 -19.24 14.84
C SER A 91 0.71 -20.29 14.15
N ARG A 92 1.25 -21.22 14.93
CA ARG A 92 2.08 -22.33 14.41
C ARG A 92 1.34 -23.19 13.37
N VAL A 93 0.03 -23.34 13.52
CA VAL A 93 -0.83 -24.10 12.60
C VAL A 93 -0.99 -23.37 11.26
N GLU A 94 -1.17 -22.05 11.29
CA GLU A 94 -1.26 -21.23 10.08
C GLU A 94 0.06 -21.21 9.31
N VAL A 95 1.21 -21.17 9.99
CA VAL A 95 2.53 -21.22 9.36
C VAL A 95 2.74 -22.56 8.65
N GLU A 96 2.42 -23.69 9.29
CA GLU A 96 2.52 -25.02 8.65
C GLU A 96 1.54 -25.19 7.48
N SER A 97 0.32 -24.66 7.60
CA SER A 97 -0.67 -24.67 6.51
C SER A 97 -0.20 -23.84 5.31
N THR A 98 0.30 -22.63 5.57
CA THR A 98 0.86 -21.72 4.56
C THR A 98 2.05 -22.35 3.86
N LEU A 99 2.96 -22.95 4.63
CA LEU A 99 4.14 -23.62 4.12
C LEU A 99 3.75 -24.79 3.20
N ARG A 100 2.80 -25.63 3.63
CA ARG A 100 2.33 -26.75 2.83
C ARG A 100 1.81 -26.29 1.47
N GLN A 101 0.99 -25.24 1.44
CA GLN A 101 0.44 -24.68 0.20
C GLN A 101 1.53 -24.12 -0.73
N LEU A 102 2.56 -23.48 -0.18
CA LEU A 102 3.69 -22.96 -0.96
C LEU A 102 4.56 -24.07 -1.55
N VAL A 103 4.72 -25.18 -0.83
CA VAL A 103 5.41 -26.38 -1.33
C VAL A 103 4.59 -27.08 -2.43
N GLU A 104 3.29 -27.27 -2.22
CA GLU A 104 2.38 -27.89 -3.19
C GLU A 104 2.31 -27.11 -4.52
N ARG A 105 2.41 -25.79 -4.45
CA ARG A 105 2.45 -24.89 -5.61
C ARG A 105 3.84 -24.72 -6.23
N GLY A 106 4.87 -25.30 -5.61
CA GLY A 106 6.23 -25.30 -6.16
C GLY A 106 7.01 -23.99 -5.96
N PHE A 107 6.57 -23.09 -5.08
CA PHE A 107 7.33 -21.88 -4.75
C PHE A 107 8.54 -22.19 -3.87
N ILE A 108 8.39 -23.13 -2.93
CA ILE A 108 9.39 -23.48 -1.92
C ILE A 108 9.63 -24.99 -1.94
N SER A 109 10.87 -25.39 -1.70
CA SER A 109 11.25 -26.78 -1.48
C SER A 109 11.73 -27.01 -0.05
N ARG A 110 11.40 -28.18 0.51
CA ARG A 110 11.76 -28.58 1.89
C ARG A 110 12.86 -29.62 1.83
N GLN A 111 14.05 -29.29 2.33
CA GLN A 111 15.16 -30.21 2.48
C GLN A 111 15.39 -30.58 3.95
N LYS A 112 15.58 -31.87 4.21
CA LYS A 112 15.99 -32.37 5.53
C LYS A 112 17.52 -32.47 5.56
N LYS A 113 18.17 -31.80 6.51
CA LYS A 113 19.60 -32.04 6.77
C LYS A 113 19.79 -33.49 7.22
N ARG A 114 20.77 -34.19 6.64
CA ARG A 114 21.17 -35.56 7.03
C ARG A 114 21.88 -35.62 8.37
N ASP A 115 22.28 -34.47 8.92
CA ASP A 115 23.11 -34.37 10.11
C ASP A 115 22.27 -34.09 11.36
N GLY A 116 21.95 -35.14 12.12
CA GLY A 116 21.61 -35.20 13.57
C GLY A 116 20.58 -34.24 14.20
N ARG A 117 20.59 -32.95 13.87
CA ARG A 117 19.62 -31.93 14.28
C ARG A 117 18.51 -31.84 13.22
N ARG A 118 17.26 -32.03 13.64
CA ARG A 118 16.03 -31.90 12.83
C ARG A 118 15.75 -30.45 12.38
N SER A 119 16.72 -29.74 11.84
CA SER A 119 16.50 -28.44 11.21
C SER A 119 16.16 -28.67 9.74
N GLU A 120 14.92 -28.44 9.37
CA GLU A 120 14.49 -28.45 7.99
C GLU A 120 14.81 -27.10 7.36
N ILE A 121 15.33 -27.14 6.13
CA ILE A 121 15.72 -25.98 5.37
C ILE A 121 14.70 -25.78 4.25
N LEU A 122 14.22 -24.56 4.13
CA LEU A 122 13.35 -24.12 3.06
C LEU A 122 14.20 -23.40 2.02
N GLU A 123 13.99 -23.72 0.75
CA GLU A 123 14.77 -23.20 -0.36
C GLU A 123 13.87 -22.82 -1.53
N ILE A 124 14.09 -21.62 -2.08
CA ILE A 124 13.53 -21.18 -3.36
C ILE A 124 14.62 -21.35 -4.43
N PRO A 125 14.36 -22.06 -5.55
CA PRO A 125 15.33 -22.17 -6.64
C PRO A 125 15.75 -20.79 -7.15
N GLN A 126 17.04 -20.58 -7.41
CA GLN A 126 17.59 -19.25 -7.74
C GLN A 126 16.87 -18.60 -8.92
N GLU A 127 16.57 -19.36 -9.99
CA GLU A 127 15.90 -18.79 -11.16
C GLU A 127 14.49 -18.28 -10.84
N LEU A 128 13.75 -19.00 -9.99
CA LEU A 128 12.45 -18.56 -9.52
C LEU A 128 12.58 -17.39 -8.52
N ALA A 129 13.60 -17.41 -7.67
CA ALA A 129 13.88 -16.35 -6.73
C ALA A 129 14.17 -15.01 -7.42
N ASP A 130 14.90 -15.01 -8.54
CA ASP A 130 15.19 -13.80 -9.31
C ASP A 130 13.89 -13.20 -9.91
N HIS A 131 12.95 -14.05 -10.34
CA HIS A 131 11.63 -13.60 -10.80
C HIS A 131 10.79 -13.08 -9.63
N LEU A 132 10.76 -13.80 -8.51
CA LEU A 132 10.00 -13.39 -7.34
C LEU A 132 10.57 -12.12 -6.69
N ALA A 133 11.89 -11.94 -6.64
CA ALA A 133 12.51 -10.74 -6.08
C ALA A 133 12.14 -9.49 -6.90
N ARG A 134 12.05 -9.61 -8.23
CA ARG A 134 11.56 -8.53 -9.11
C ARG A 134 10.09 -8.17 -8.86
N VAL A 135 9.26 -9.17 -8.60
CA VAL A 135 7.80 -8.98 -8.43
C VAL A 135 7.41 -8.64 -6.99
N MET A 136 8.11 -9.19 -6.01
CA MET A 136 7.80 -9.11 -4.58
C MET A 136 8.69 -8.13 -3.80
N VAL A 137 9.68 -7.52 -4.47
CA VAL A 137 10.57 -6.49 -3.92
C VAL A 137 11.18 -6.95 -2.59
N VAL A 138 12.04 -7.98 -2.66
CA VAL A 138 12.67 -8.55 -1.46
C VAL A 138 14.14 -8.16 -1.39
N ASP A 139 14.45 -7.35 -0.37
CA ASP A 139 15.77 -6.92 0.12
C ASP A 139 16.74 -6.31 -0.91
N GLY A 140 16.33 -5.18 -1.47
CA GLY A 140 17.12 -3.95 -1.43
C GLY A 140 16.24 -2.90 -0.75
N ASP A 141 16.82 -1.99 0.04
CA ASP A 141 16.16 -0.92 0.82
C ASP A 141 14.67 -0.79 0.55
N SER A 142 13.83 -1.11 1.55
CA SER A 142 12.37 -1.07 1.45
C SER A 142 11.93 0.06 0.52
N VAL A 143 11.68 -0.28 -0.75
CA VAL A 143 11.12 0.63 -1.72
C VAL A 143 9.73 0.82 -1.14
N SER A 144 9.56 1.92 -0.41
CA SER A 144 8.27 2.37 0.05
C SER A 144 7.34 2.26 -1.15
N ALA A 145 6.06 1.93 -0.99
CA ALA A 145 5.17 1.97 -2.16
C ALA A 145 5.24 3.35 -2.87
N ALA A 146 5.63 4.42 -2.15
CA ALA A 146 5.98 5.73 -2.70
C ALA A 146 7.27 5.77 -3.55
N ASP A 147 8.25 4.91 -3.28
CA ASP A 147 9.48 4.81 -4.07
C ASP A 147 9.22 4.15 -5.45
N VAL A 148 8.09 3.46 -5.63
CA VAL A 148 7.66 2.91 -6.93
C VAL A 148 7.30 4.00 -7.94
N ILE A 149 6.82 5.14 -7.45
CA ILE A 149 6.54 6.36 -8.24
C ILE A 149 7.69 7.37 -8.16
N SER A 150 8.85 6.95 -7.67
CA SER A 150 10.04 7.78 -7.47
C SER A 150 11.16 7.34 -8.39
N GLN A 151 12.05 8.28 -8.73
CA GLN A 151 13.33 7.95 -9.33
C GLN A 151 14.17 6.97 -8.51
N LYS A 152 13.93 6.82 -7.19
CA LYS A 152 14.68 5.88 -6.33
C LYS A 152 14.57 4.43 -6.77
N ARG A 153 13.59 4.12 -7.62
CA ARG A 153 13.46 2.82 -8.28
C ARG A 153 14.55 2.57 -9.33
N LEU A 154 15.15 3.63 -9.89
CA LEU A 154 16.18 3.52 -10.91
C LEU A 154 17.54 3.13 -10.32
N PRO A 155 18.40 2.44 -11.09
CA PRO A 155 19.75 2.09 -10.63
C PRO A 155 20.73 3.28 -10.65
N PHE A 156 20.26 4.47 -11.01
CA PHE A 156 21.04 5.70 -11.11
C PHE A 156 20.23 6.89 -10.60
N GLU A 157 20.92 7.94 -10.15
CA GLU A 157 20.28 9.21 -9.79
C GLU A 157 20.08 10.08 -11.02
N ILE A 158 18.92 10.73 -11.10
CA ILE A 158 18.64 11.68 -12.17
C ILE A 158 19.20 13.04 -11.76
N ASP A 159 20.00 13.63 -12.64
CA ASP A 159 20.31 15.06 -12.56
C ASP A 159 19.10 15.88 -13.03
N PHE A 160 18.48 16.58 -12.08
CA PHE A 160 17.32 17.43 -12.30
C PHE A 160 17.68 18.87 -12.70
N GLU A 161 18.95 19.26 -12.65
CA GLU A 161 19.43 20.59 -13.03
C GLU A 161 19.88 20.64 -14.49
N GLU A 162 20.44 19.54 -15.01
CA GLU A 162 21.06 19.51 -16.35
C GLU A 162 20.05 19.51 -17.51
N LYS A 163 18.91 18.82 -17.37
CA LYS A 163 17.88 18.71 -18.43
C LYS A 163 16.47 18.76 -17.86
N THR A 164 15.58 19.53 -18.50
CA THR A 164 14.16 19.58 -18.13
C THR A 164 13.44 18.30 -18.51
N LEU A 165 12.35 17.98 -17.80
CA LEU A 165 11.48 16.85 -18.15
C LEU A 165 10.99 16.94 -19.60
N ASP A 166 10.55 18.12 -20.03
CA ASP A 166 9.99 18.32 -21.36
C ASP A 166 11.04 18.00 -22.45
N ALA A 167 12.31 18.40 -22.26
CA ALA A 167 13.40 18.06 -23.16
C ALA A 167 13.76 16.56 -23.16
N ARG A 168 13.61 15.88 -22.01
CA ARG A 168 13.79 14.41 -21.91
C ARG A 168 12.69 13.68 -22.67
N ILE A 169 11.44 14.14 -22.55
CA ILE A 169 10.30 13.58 -23.30
C ILE A 169 10.54 13.73 -24.80
N GLU A 170 10.93 14.91 -25.28
CA GLU A 170 11.21 15.16 -26.71
C GLU A 170 12.33 14.29 -27.29
N GLN A 171 13.24 13.77 -26.45
CA GLN A 171 14.34 12.87 -26.85
C GLN A 171 13.94 11.40 -26.95
N LEU A 172 12.70 11.03 -26.60
CA LEU A 172 12.22 9.65 -26.75
C LEU A 172 12.04 9.28 -28.23
N ASP A 173 12.45 8.08 -28.62
CA ASP A 173 12.35 7.63 -30.03
C ASP A 173 10.90 7.46 -30.52
N SER A 174 9.95 7.24 -29.60
CA SER A 174 8.55 6.97 -29.93
C SER A 174 7.68 8.22 -29.80
N ALA A 175 7.23 8.76 -30.94
CA ALA A 175 6.29 9.90 -30.97
C ALA A 175 4.96 9.61 -30.24
N VAL A 176 4.52 8.36 -30.21
CA VAL A 176 3.35 7.92 -29.44
C VAL A 176 3.62 8.06 -27.95
N LEU A 177 4.76 7.53 -27.49
CA LEU A 177 5.15 7.60 -26.08
C LEU A 177 5.37 9.04 -25.61
N GLN A 178 5.93 9.91 -26.47
CA GLN A 178 6.04 11.34 -26.20
C GLN A 178 4.67 11.97 -25.89
N LYS A 179 3.67 11.71 -26.75
CA LYS A 179 2.31 12.21 -26.56
C LYS A 179 1.68 11.67 -25.27
N LEU A 180 1.85 10.38 -24.98
CA LEU A 180 1.37 9.77 -23.74
C LEU A 180 2.00 10.40 -22.50
N CYS A 181 3.30 10.74 -22.52
CA CYS A 181 3.96 11.44 -21.43
C CYS A 181 3.37 12.84 -21.20
N PHE A 182 3.16 13.62 -22.27
CA PHE A 182 2.53 14.93 -22.15
C PHE A 182 1.08 14.84 -21.66
N TRP A 183 0.35 13.80 -22.07
CA TRP A 183 -1.00 13.55 -21.57
C TRP A 183 -1.00 13.18 -20.08
N ALA A 184 -0.09 12.31 -19.64
CA ALA A 184 0.10 12.00 -18.23
C ALA A 184 0.41 13.27 -17.42
N LEU A 185 1.24 14.17 -17.94
CA LEU A 185 1.53 15.46 -17.30
C LEU A 185 0.30 16.37 -17.16
N GLN A 186 -0.63 16.35 -18.13
CA GLN A 186 -1.91 17.05 -18.00
C GLN A 186 -2.79 16.41 -16.91
N LYS A 187 -2.71 15.09 -16.75
CA LYS A 187 -3.40 14.29 -15.72
C LYS A 187 -2.61 14.19 -14.39
N ARG A 188 -1.74 15.18 -14.10
CA ARG A 188 -0.96 15.28 -12.84
C ARG A 188 0.08 14.18 -12.65
N GLY A 189 0.57 13.60 -13.74
CA GLY A 189 1.66 12.62 -13.75
C GLY A 189 1.24 11.16 -13.82
N ILE A 190 -0.07 10.85 -13.87
CA ILE A 190 -0.59 9.48 -13.95
C ILE A 190 -1.57 9.39 -15.11
N LEU A 191 -1.36 8.41 -16.00
CA LEU A 191 -2.26 8.11 -17.11
C LEU A 191 -2.75 6.67 -17.01
N ASP A 192 -4.06 6.49 -17.05
CA ASP A 192 -4.72 5.19 -17.15
C ASP A 192 -4.61 4.66 -18.59
N LEU A 193 -3.91 3.55 -18.78
CA LEU A 193 -3.73 2.90 -20.08
C LEU A 193 -4.84 1.88 -20.37
N SER A 194 -5.83 1.76 -19.49
CA SER A 194 -7.05 0.96 -19.70
C SER A 194 -8.28 1.81 -20.04
N ALA A 195 -8.16 3.14 -19.98
CA ALA A 195 -9.26 4.05 -20.24
C ALA A 195 -9.65 4.10 -21.73
N ASP A 196 -10.95 4.29 -22.01
CA ASP A 196 -11.49 4.35 -23.37
C ASP A 196 -10.77 5.40 -24.25
N ASP A 197 -10.46 6.58 -23.69
CA ASP A 197 -9.73 7.64 -24.38
C ASP A 197 -8.35 7.15 -24.89
N TYR A 198 -7.66 6.29 -24.11
CA TYR A 198 -6.35 5.74 -24.51
C TYR A 198 -6.52 4.75 -25.66
N VAL A 199 -7.51 3.87 -25.57
CA VAL A 199 -7.80 2.86 -26.60
C VAL A 199 -8.13 3.52 -27.93
N GLU A 200 -8.94 4.58 -27.92
CA GLU A 200 -9.27 5.37 -29.11
C GLU A 200 -8.03 6.04 -29.71
N PHE A 201 -7.22 6.71 -28.87
CA PHE A 201 -5.97 7.33 -29.30
C PHE A 201 -5.00 6.33 -29.95
N MET A 202 -4.86 5.14 -29.36
CA MET A 202 -3.98 4.09 -29.87
C MET A 202 -4.45 3.52 -31.21
N ALA A 203 -5.76 3.36 -31.38
CA ALA A 203 -6.35 2.93 -32.64
C ALA A 203 -6.06 3.94 -33.77
N ASP A 204 -6.22 5.24 -33.48
CA ASP A 204 -5.94 6.33 -34.43
C ASP A 204 -4.44 6.47 -34.77
N ALA A 205 -3.58 6.20 -33.79
CA ALA A 205 -2.13 6.28 -33.97
C ALA A 205 -1.55 5.14 -34.83
N GLY A 206 -2.34 4.11 -35.16
CA GLY A 206 -1.89 2.95 -35.93
C GLY A 206 -0.75 2.16 -35.26
N ALA A 207 -0.61 2.31 -33.93
CA ALA A 207 0.40 1.61 -33.16
C ALA A 207 -0.05 0.14 -32.97
N GLY A 208 0.82 -0.80 -33.34
CA GLY A 208 0.60 -2.23 -33.08
C GLY A 208 0.65 -2.58 -31.59
N GLU A 209 0.39 -3.85 -31.25
CA GLU A 209 0.28 -4.41 -29.89
C GLU A 209 1.13 -3.67 -28.84
N ASP A 210 0.47 -3.31 -27.72
CA ASP A 210 1.05 -2.57 -26.61
C ASP A 210 2.38 -3.18 -26.13
N ASN A 211 3.50 -2.60 -26.55
CA ASN A 211 4.82 -3.06 -26.10
C ASN A 211 5.21 -2.30 -24.83
N PHE A 212 4.41 -2.49 -23.77
CA PHE A 212 4.61 -1.83 -22.48
C PHE A 212 6.00 -2.09 -21.89
N ASP A 213 6.62 -3.24 -22.17
CA ASP A 213 7.98 -3.52 -21.73
C ASP A 213 9.03 -2.64 -22.42
N CYS A 214 8.89 -2.41 -23.72
CA CYS A 214 9.77 -1.52 -24.48
C CYS A 214 9.60 -0.07 -24.00
N TRP A 215 8.35 0.38 -23.85
CA TRP A 215 8.07 1.74 -23.38
C TRP A 215 8.48 1.96 -21.93
N ARG A 216 8.28 0.96 -21.05
CA ARG A 216 8.78 1.01 -19.67
C ARG A 216 10.27 1.25 -19.66
N ARG A 217 11.06 0.46 -20.40
CA ARG A 217 12.52 0.62 -20.47
C ARG A 217 12.91 1.99 -21.01
N ALA A 218 12.28 2.45 -22.10
CA ALA A 218 12.56 3.77 -22.66
C ALA A 218 12.30 4.90 -21.66
N LEU A 219 11.22 4.82 -20.87
CA LEU A 219 10.91 5.81 -19.83
C LEU A 219 11.87 5.75 -18.65
N GLU A 220 12.22 4.55 -18.19
CA GLU A 220 13.12 4.32 -17.05
C GLU A 220 14.55 4.75 -17.40
N ASP A 221 15.06 4.37 -18.58
CA ASP A 221 16.39 4.74 -19.09
C ASP A 221 16.51 6.26 -19.31
N ALA A 222 15.43 6.91 -19.77
CA ALA A 222 15.39 8.37 -19.93
C ALA A 222 15.23 9.12 -18.59
N GLY A 223 14.97 8.42 -17.49
CA GLY A 223 14.70 9.01 -16.17
C GLY A 223 13.39 9.82 -16.15
N ILE A 224 12.37 9.41 -16.91
CA ILE A 224 11.10 10.13 -17.02
C ILE A 224 10.05 9.55 -16.06
N GLY A 225 9.90 8.23 -16.08
CA GLY A 225 8.82 7.53 -15.40
C GLY A 225 8.86 6.03 -15.64
N THR A 226 7.73 5.36 -15.42
CA THR A 226 7.58 3.91 -15.62
C THR A 226 6.15 3.57 -16.07
N ILE A 227 5.93 2.34 -16.53
CA ILE A 227 4.62 1.79 -16.88
C ILE A 227 4.40 0.49 -16.12
N GLY A 228 3.24 0.31 -15.49
CA GLY A 228 2.84 -0.99 -14.96
C GLY A 228 1.79 -0.93 -13.87
N SER A 229 1.59 -2.07 -13.23
CA SER A 229 0.67 -2.24 -12.11
C SER A 229 1.31 -1.72 -10.82
N ILE A 230 0.93 -0.51 -10.40
CA ILE A 230 1.47 0.12 -9.19
C ILE A 230 0.37 0.19 -8.13
N SER A 231 0.60 -0.46 -6.99
CA SER A 231 -0.32 -0.42 -5.85
C SER A 231 0.19 0.56 -4.80
N LEU A 232 -0.52 1.69 -4.64
CA LEU A 232 -0.39 2.60 -3.50
C LEU A 232 -1.54 2.41 -2.50
N HIS A 233 -2.15 1.23 -2.52
CA HIS A 233 -3.30 0.92 -1.68
C HIS A 233 -2.99 1.06 -0.18
N ASP A 234 -1.76 0.77 0.23
CA ASP A 234 -1.28 0.98 1.61
C ASP A 234 -1.31 2.46 2.04
N PHE A 235 -1.36 3.39 1.08
CA PHE A 235 -1.55 4.83 1.29
C PHE A 235 -2.99 5.29 1.01
N GLY A 236 -3.92 4.38 0.73
CA GLY A 236 -5.29 4.70 0.34
C GLY A 236 -5.42 5.34 -1.05
N ILE A 237 -4.38 5.25 -1.88
CA ILE A 237 -4.36 5.81 -3.24
C ILE A 237 -4.61 4.68 -4.22
N THR A 238 -5.71 4.78 -4.95
CA THR A 238 -6.01 3.86 -6.07
C THR A 238 -5.37 4.42 -7.33
N ILE A 239 -4.46 3.64 -7.92
CA ILE A 239 -3.88 3.94 -9.24
C ILE A 239 -4.49 2.97 -10.26
N PRO A 240 -4.87 3.45 -11.45
CA PRO A 240 -5.31 2.58 -12.54
C PRO A 240 -4.23 1.59 -13.00
N ASP A 241 -4.67 0.45 -13.53
CA ASP A 241 -3.79 -0.64 -13.93
C ASP A 241 -4.19 -1.19 -15.31
N PRO A 242 -3.30 -1.18 -16.32
CA PRO A 242 -1.96 -0.60 -16.31
C PRO A 242 -1.96 0.93 -16.36
N SER A 243 -0.95 1.58 -15.77
CA SER A 243 -0.77 3.03 -15.85
C SER A 243 0.65 3.44 -16.24
N LEU A 244 0.75 4.58 -16.93
CA LEU A 244 1.99 5.32 -17.12
C LEU A 244 2.12 6.35 -16.01
N ILE A 245 3.25 6.33 -15.31
CA ILE A 245 3.52 7.20 -14.17
C ILE A 245 4.80 7.98 -14.42
N ILE A 246 4.72 9.30 -14.33
CA ILE A 246 5.86 10.22 -14.31
C ILE A 246 6.39 10.28 -12.88
N PHE A 247 7.71 10.22 -12.70
CA PHE A 247 8.30 10.23 -11.36
C PHE A 247 7.92 11.49 -10.57
N GLN A 248 7.58 11.29 -9.30
CA GLN A 248 7.06 12.34 -8.41
C GLN A 248 8.00 13.54 -8.27
N GLU A 249 9.32 13.33 -8.38
CA GLU A 249 10.32 14.38 -8.29
C GLU A 249 10.14 15.41 -9.41
N TRP A 250 9.82 14.95 -10.63
CA TRP A 250 9.51 15.85 -11.73
C TRP A 250 8.21 16.62 -11.50
N ILE A 251 7.19 15.95 -10.98
CA ILE A 251 5.91 16.59 -10.65
C ILE A 251 6.12 17.66 -9.56
N GLN A 252 6.95 17.37 -8.56
CA GLN A 252 7.31 18.30 -7.49
C GLN A 252 8.13 19.49 -8.02
N LEU A 253 9.09 19.26 -8.92
CA LEU A 253 9.86 20.35 -9.53
C LEU A 253 8.97 21.26 -10.37
N ARG A 254 8.11 20.69 -11.22
CA ARG A 254 7.14 21.47 -12.01
C ARG A 254 6.16 22.23 -11.12
N SER A 255 5.69 21.63 -10.02
CA SER A 255 4.79 22.32 -9.10
C SER A 255 5.50 23.48 -8.39
N ARG A 256 6.73 23.29 -7.89
CA ARG A 256 7.55 24.36 -7.30
C ARG A 256 7.81 25.52 -8.26
N LEU A 257 8.11 25.22 -9.52
CA LEU A 257 8.28 26.24 -10.57
C LEU A 257 6.96 26.99 -10.85
N ARG A 258 5.80 26.32 -10.79
CA ARG A 258 4.49 26.96 -10.90
C ARG A 258 4.08 27.76 -9.66
N ILE A 259 4.61 27.43 -8.48
CA ILE A 259 4.38 28.14 -7.21
C ILE A 259 5.23 29.42 -7.11
N GLN A 260 5.94 29.85 -8.16
CA GLN A 260 6.64 31.14 -8.18
C GLN A 260 5.73 32.39 -8.22
N GLY A 261 4.55 32.30 -7.61
CA GLY A 261 3.71 33.42 -7.20
C GLY A 261 3.05 33.09 -5.86
N ALA A 262 2.81 34.11 -5.03
CA ALA A 262 2.00 33.94 -3.83
C ALA A 262 0.59 33.50 -4.24
N THR A 263 0.32 32.20 -4.22
CA THR A 263 -1.04 31.69 -4.35
C THR A 263 -1.76 31.98 -3.05
N THR A 264 -2.54 33.06 -3.04
CA THR A 264 -3.53 33.29 -2.00
C THR A 264 -4.58 32.18 -2.10
N PRO A 265 -4.84 31.39 -1.06
CA PRO A 265 -5.91 30.42 -1.10
C PRO A 265 -7.22 31.14 -1.41
N ASP A 266 -8.05 30.58 -2.31
CA ASP A 266 -9.37 31.14 -2.64
C ASP A 266 -10.23 31.33 -1.38
N LYS A 267 -9.99 30.47 -0.37
CA LYS A 267 -10.63 30.52 0.93
C LYS A 267 -9.70 30.04 2.03
N LEU A 268 -9.57 30.82 3.09
CA LEU A 268 -8.91 30.42 4.33
C LEU A 268 -9.97 30.01 5.34
N LEU A 269 -9.97 28.73 5.73
CA LEU A 269 -10.84 28.22 6.79
C LEU A 269 -10.04 28.17 8.09
N GLU A 270 -10.40 29.02 9.04
CA GLU A 270 -9.77 29.06 10.36
C GLU A 270 -10.77 28.59 11.40
N ALA A 271 -10.47 27.49 12.10
CA ALA A 271 -11.23 27.06 13.28
C ALA A 271 -10.89 27.90 14.52
N GLY A 272 -9.69 28.49 14.58
CA GLY A 272 -9.25 29.36 15.67
C GLY A 272 -9.42 28.70 17.05
N VAL A 273 -10.07 29.43 17.96
CA VAL A 273 -10.37 28.94 19.32
C VAL A 273 -11.71 28.22 19.43
N ASP A 274 -12.48 28.13 18.35
CA ASP A 274 -13.87 27.68 18.38
C ASP A 274 -13.99 26.23 18.81
N LEU A 275 -13.06 25.37 18.38
CA LEU A 275 -13.01 23.99 18.85
C LEU A 275 -12.81 23.91 20.36
N PHE A 276 -12.01 24.80 20.95
CA PHE A 276 -11.82 24.84 22.40
C PHE A 276 -13.05 25.35 23.13
N ILE A 277 -13.74 26.34 22.57
CA ILE A 277 -15.04 26.83 23.07
C ILE A 277 -16.04 25.68 23.06
N ASP A 278 -16.13 24.93 21.97
CA ASP A 278 -17.11 23.85 21.81
C ASP A 278 -16.82 22.65 22.70
N LEU A 279 -15.54 22.30 22.88
CA LEU A 279 -15.12 21.29 23.85
C LEU A 279 -15.51 21.68 25.27
N GLU A 280 -15.34 22.96 25.64
CA GLU A 280 -15.72 23.47 26.96
C GLU A 280 -17.25 23.52 27.13
N THR A 281 -17.98 23.99 26.13
CA THR A 281 -19.46 23.99 26.11
C THR A 281 -20.01 22.58 26.30
N LEU A 282 -19.46 21.60 25.58
CA LEU A 282 -19.87 20.21 25.70
C LEU A 282 -19.50 19.61 27.07
N ALA A 283 -18.29 19.90 27.58
CA ALA A 283 -17.83 19.42 28.88
C ALA A 283 -18.68 19.99 30.03
N LEU A 284 -18.98 21.30 30.02
CA LEU A 284 -19.87 21.94 30.99
C LEU A 284 -21.28 21.35 30.97
N HIS A 285 -21.80 21.07 29.78
CA HIS A 285 -23.09 20.40 29.65
C HIS A 285 -23.05 19.02 30.30
N ALA A 286 -22.05 18.20 29.99
CA ALA A 286 -21.88 16.85 30.52
C ALA A 286 -21.53 16.81 32.02
N GLU A 287 -20.92 17.87 32.58
CA GLU A 287 -20.71 18.02 34.03
C GLU A 287 -22.02 18.19 34.81
N HIS A 288 -23.00 18.89 34.23
CA HIS A 288 -24.27 19.20 34.89
C HIS A 288 -25.39 18.22 34.54
N HIS A 289 -25.36 17.66 33.34
CA HIS A 289 -26.42 16.81 32.80
C HIS A 289 -25.80 15.59 32.10
N PRO A 290 -25.70 14.42 32.77
CA PRO A 290 -25.30 13.18 32.13
C PRO A 290 -26.17 12.90 30.89
N VAL A 291 -25.53 12.65 29.75
CA VAL A 291 -26.25 12.51 28.48
C VAL A 291 -26.37 11.05 28.08
N ARG A 292 -27.59 10.54 27.97
CA ARG A 292 -27.84 9.23 27.32
C ARG A 292 -27.85 9.38 25.81
N LEU A 293 -26.98 8.62 25.14
CA LEU A 293 -26.99 8.51 23.69
C LEU A 293 -28.15 7.61 23.21
N THR A 294 -28.54 7.77 21.95
CA THR A 294 -29.46 6.86 21.28
C THR A 294 -28.81 5.48 21.10
N ARG A 295 -29.61 4.47 20.71
CA ARG A 295 -29.09 3.13 20.36
C ARG A 295 -28.03 3.14 19.26
N SER A 296 -28.03 4.17 18.41
CA SER A 296 -27.04 4.36 17.34
C SER A 296 -25.79 5.14 17.79
N GLY A 297 -25.67 5.47 19.08
CA GLY A 297 -24.54 6.22 19.62
C GLY A 297 -24.57 7.73 19.35
N ASN A 298 -25.72 8.28 18.93
CA ASN A 298 -25.86 9.71 18.61
C ASN A 298 -26.61 10.46 19.71
N PHE A 299 -26.50 11.79 19.73
CA PHE A 299 -27.31 12.62 20.64
C PHE A 299 -28.81 12.53 20.28
N PRO A 300 -29.72 12.56 21.27
CA PRO A 300 -31.14 12.81 21.02
C PRO A 300 -31.33 14.10 20.21
N LYS A 301 -32.18 14.08 19.17
CA LYS A 301 -32.31 15.18 18.19
C LYS A 301 -32.48 16.57 18.82
N ARG A 302 -33.31 16.69 19.87
CA ARG A 302 -33.51 17.96 20.59
C ARG A 302 -32.25 18.45 21.30
N LEU A 303 -31.50 17.53 21.90
CA LEU A 303 -30.25 17.86 22.60
C LEU A 303 -29.15 18.20 21.59
N ALA A 304 -29.06 17.44 20.49
CA ALA A 304 -28.14 17.75 19.40
C ALA A 304 -28.38 19.16 18.85
N GLU A 305 -29.64 19.53 18.61
CA GLU A 305 -30.02 20.88 18.15
C GLU A 305 -29.64 21.96 19.17
N GLN A 306 -29.91 21.74 20.45
CA GLN A 306 -29.56 22.67 21.51
C GLN A 306 -28.04 22.88 21.63
N LEU A 307 -27.26 21.78 21.58
CA LEU A 307 -25.80 21.86 21.62
C LEU A 307 -25.25 22.55 20.36
N ARG A 308 -25.81 22.24 19.18
CA ARG A 308 -25.40 22.84 17.91
C ARG A 308 -25.58 24.35 17.91
N GLN A 309 -26.71 24.85 18.43
CA GLN A 309 -26.97 26.29 18.55
C GLN A 309 -26.00 27.02 19.49
N ALA A 310 -25.34 26.28 20.39
CA ALA A 310 -24.35 26.81 21.32
C ALA A 310 -22.90 26.63 20.84
N MET A 311 -22.67 25.98 19.68
CA MET A 311 -21.34 25.70 19.15
C MET A 311 -20.85 26.79 18.20
N ALA A 312 -19.63 27.25 18.43
CA ALA A 312 -18.93 28.23 17.62
C ALA A 312 -18.48 27.65 16.26
N LEU A 313 -18.10 26.38 16.19
CA LEU A 313 -17.72 25.72 14.93
C LEU A 313 -18.88 25.58 13.95
N GLU A 314 -20.11 25.81 14.37
CA GLU A 314 -21.27 25.72 13.48
C GLU A 314 -21.19 26.73 12.33
N ARG A 315 -20.45 27.84 12.48
CA ARG A 315 -20.17 28.77 11.37
C ARG A 315 -19.38 28.13 10.21
N LEU A 316 -18.73 26.99 10.46
CA LEU A 316 -17.97 26.22 9.49
C LEU A 316 -18.73 24.97 9.02
N ALA A 317 -19.97 24.74 9.46
CA ALA A 317 -20.73 23.51 9.18
C ALA A 317 -20.81 23.19 7.67
N ASP A 318 -21.04 24.19 6.82
CA ASP A 318 -21.10 24.03 5.35
C ASP A 318 -19.77 23.56 4.73
N HIS A 319 -18.67 23.59 5.48
CA HIS A 319 -17.33 23.22 5.06
C HIS A 319 -16.82 21.96 5.76
N LEU A 320 -17.58 21.42 6.71
CA LEU A 320 -17.22 20.23 7.48
C LEU A 320 -18.13 19.08 7.07
N ASP A 321 -17.56 17.93 6.74
CA ASP A 321 -18.38 16.75 6.40
C ASP A 321 -19.12 16.20 7.63
N GLY A 322 -20.43 16.39 7.70
CA GLY A 322 -21.27 15.81 8.75
C GLY A 322 -21.41 16.68 10.01
N ASP A 323 -22.00 16.10 11.06
CA ASP A 323 -22.53 16.86 12.20
C ASP A 323 -21.44 17.39 13.17
N THR A 324 -21.44 18.71 13.39
CA THR A 324 -20.51 19.44 14.27
C THR A 324 -20.48 18.87 15.69
N VAL A 325 -21.65 18.63 16.28
CA VAL A 325 -21.78 18.13 17.67
C VAL A 325 -21.12 16.76 17.82
N THR A 326 -21.35 15.88 16.85
CA THR A 326 -20.75 14.55 16.81
C THR A 326 -19.23 14.59 16.66
N ARG A 327 -18.70 15.52 15.85
CA ARG A 327 -17.25 15.74 15.68
C ARG A 327 -16.61 16.24 16.97
N VAL A 328 -17.19 17.24 17.62
CA VAL A 328 -16.72 17.77 18.91
C VAL A 328 -16.74 16.68 19.98
N LEU A 329 -17.81 15.88 20.05
CA LEU A 329 -17.88 14.73 20.96
C LEU A 329 -16.74 13.74 20.73
N ARG A 330 -16.44 13.41 19.46
CA ARG A 330 -15.35 12.47 19.14
C ARG A 330 -14.01 12.98 19.66
N VAL A 331 -13.72 14.27 19.47
CA VAL A 331 -12.50 14.91 20.00
C VAL A 331 -12.50 14.87 21.53
N ALA A 332 -13.62 15.20 22.17
CA ALA A 332 -13.75 15.17 23.63
C ALA A 332 -13.53 13.78 24.24
N LEU A 333 -14.07 12.73 23.62
CA LEU A 333 -13.86 11.34 24.00
C LEU A 333 -12.38 10.93 23.84
N ARG A 334 -11.72 11.39 22.77
CA ARG A 334 -10.31 11.06 22.49
C ARG A 334 -9.33 11.74 23.44
N LEU A 335 -9.67 12.96 23.85
CA LEU A 335 -8.96 13.67 24.92
C LEU A 335 -9.23 13.06 26.30
N GLY A 336 -10.27 12.24 26.43
CA GLY A 336 -10.71 11.63 27.68
C GLY A 336 -11.30 12.65 28.66
N ILE A 337 -11.72 13.83 28.17
CA ILE A 337 -12.41 14.84 28.99
C ILE A 337 -13.89 14.49 29.17
N ILE A 338 -14.44 13.71 28.24
CA ILE A 338 -15.75 13.07 28.33
C ILE A 338 -15.52 11.57 28.24
N GLU A 339 -16.28 10.81 29.01
CA GLU A 339 -16.26 9.36 29.00
C GLU A 339 -17.68 8.80 28.97
N ASN A 340 -17.82 7.58 28.46
CA ASN A 340 -19.08 6.85 28.52
C ASN A 340 -19.04 5.91 29.74
N PHE A 341 -19.82 6.25 30.76
CA PHE A 341 -19.96 5.44 31.96
C PHE A 341 -21.41 4.96 32.08
N ALA A 342 -21.59 3.63 32.15
CA ALA A 342 -22.90 2.99 32.26
C ALA A 342 -23.94 3.42 31.18
N GLY A 343 -23.47 3.77 29.96
CA GLY A 343 -24.33 4.21 28.87
C GLY A 343 -24.68 5.70 28.88
N GLU A 344 -24.06 6.47 29.78
CA GLU A 344 -24.18 7.91 29.88
C GLU A 344 -22.84 8.60 29.60
N LEU A 345 -22.86 9.62 28.75
CA LEU A 345 -21.74 10.53 28.60
C LEU A 345 -21.65 11.43 29.83
N GLN A 346 -20.50 11.40 30.48
CA GLN A 346 -20.20 12.19 31.65
C GLN A 346 -18.82 12.83 31.49
N ALA A 347 -18.63 13.99 32.11
CA ALA A 347 -17.31 14.62 32.15
C ALA A 347 -16.39 13.87 33.11
N ASN A 348 -15.20 13.49 32.63
CA ASN A 348 -14.16 12.95 33.49
C ASN A 348 -13.51 14.11 34.27
N ARG A 349 -13.90 14.27 35.53
CA ARG A 349 -13.53 15.44 36.36
C ARG A 349 -12.03 15.65 36.48
N GLU A 350 -11.25 14.58 36.63
CA GLU A 350 -9.80 14.67 36.78
C GLU A 350 -9.14 15.11 35.47
N ARG A 351 -9.51 14.47 34.36
CA ARG A 351 -9.00 14.79 33.03
C ARG A 351 -9.42 16.17 32.56
N LEU A 352 -10.66 16.57 32.83
CA LEU A 352 -11.17 17.89 32.50
C LEU A 352 -10.47 18.98 33.32
N LYS A 353 -10.23 18.75 34.62
CA LYS A 353 -9.45 19.68 35.45
C LYS A 353 -8.01 19.82 34.93
N ALA A 354 -7.36 18.70 34.62
CA ALA A 354 -6.02 18.71 34.04
C ALA A 354 -5.99 19.45 32.70
N TRP A 355 -6.96 19.19 31.82
CA TRP A 355 -7.12 19.89 30.54
C TRP A 355 -7.29 21.39 30.74
N ARG A 356 -8.20 21.83 31.62
CA ARG A 356 -8.43 23.25 31.91
C ARG A 356 -7.18 23.96 32.42
N SER A 357 -6.35 23.27 33.21
CA SER A 357 -5.08 23.82 33.73
C SER A 357 -3.94 23.96 32.72
N LEU A 358 -4.06 23.36 31.53
CA LEU A 358 -3.06 23.54 30.47
C LEU A 358 -3.15 24.96 29.89
N ASP A 359 -1.99 25.52 29.55
CA ASP A 359 -1.93 26.72 28.74
C ASP A 359 -2.43 26.47 27.30
N PHE A 360 -2.70 27.54 26.57
CA PHE A 360 -3.26 27.44 25.22
C PHE A 360 -2.33 26.68 24.26
N SER A 361 -1.03 26.97 24.28
CA SER A 361 -0.03 26.33 23.43
C SER A 361 0.00 24.82 23.65
N ARG A 362 -0.05 24.36 24.90
CA ARG A 362 -0.06 22.95 25.26
C ARG A 362 -1.38 22.28 24.91
N LYS A 363 -2.52 22.96 25.02
CA LYS A 363 -3.81 22.44 24.53
C LYS A 363 -3.79 22.20 23.03
N VAL A 364 -3.23 23.13 22.26
CA VAL A 364 -3.05 23.00 20.81
C VAL A 364 -2.13 21.83 20.48
N GLU A 365 -0.98 21.72 21.14
CA GLU A 365 -0.02 20.63 20.94
C GLU A 365 -0.64 19.26 21.22
N VAL A 366 -1.36 19.10 22.33
CA VAL A 366 -2.04 17.84 22.69
C VAL A 366 -3.09 17.47 21.63
N LEU A 367 -3.87 18.44 21.16
CA LEU A 367 -4.90 18.21 20.15
C LEU A 367 -4.28 17.80 18.80
N LEU A 368 -3.22 18.51 18.37
CA LEU A 368 -2.45 18.17 17.18
C LEU A 368 -1.83 16.78 17.29
N GLN A 369 -1.22 16.44 18.43
CA GLN A 369 -0.65 15.11 18.63
C GLN A 369 -1.72 14.02 18.53
N LYS A 370 -2.91 14.21 19.11
CA LYS A 370 -4.01 13.24 18.98
C LYS A 370 -4.49 13.07 17.54
N PHE A 371 -4.53 14.16 16.78
CA PHE A 371 -4.86 14.11 15.35
C PHE A 371 -3.76 13.38 14.54
N LEU A 372 -2.49 13.64 14.83
CA LEU A 372 -1.36 12.96 14.20
C LEU A 372 -1.35 11.46 14.55
N ASP A 373 -1.61 11.10 15.80
CA ASP A 373 -1.72 9.70 16.25
C ASP A 373 -2.87 8.96 15.54
N GLU A 374 -3.99 9.63 15.27
CA GLU A 374 -5.12 9.06 14.51
C GLU A 374 -4.78 8.88 13.04
N SER A 375 -4.12 9.88 12.45
CA SER A 375 -3.66 9.82 11.06
C SER A 375 -2.58 8.75 10.87
N ALA A 376 -1.75 8.51 11.88
CA ALA A 376 -0.78 7.41 11.91
C ALA A 376 -1.44 6.05 12.24
N GLY A 377 -2.58 6.06 12.93
CA GLY A 377 -3.31 4.89 13.45
C GLY A 377 -4.34 4.29 12.51
N ASN A 378 -4.71 4.95 11.40
CA ASN A 378 -5.46 4.33 10.29
C ASN A 378 -4.58 3.41 9.42
N ARG A 379 -3.56 2.77 10.02
CA ARG A 379 -2.92 1.57 9.48
C ARG A 379 -3.85 0.37 9.71
N TRP A 380 -4.89 0.32 8.89
CA TRP A 380 -5.63 -0.86 8.41
C TRP A 380 -5.66 -2.07 9.36
N SER A 381 -6.75 -2.17 10.15
CA SER A 381 -7.25 -3.43 10.71
C SER A 381 -7.77 -4.35 9.61
#